data_AF-A0A6A6D6Y2-F1
#
_entry.id   AF-A0A6A6D6Y2-F1
#
_cell.length_a   1.000
_cell.length_b   1.000
_cell.length_c   1.000
_cell.angle_alpha   90.00
_cell.angle_beta   90.00
_cell.angle_gamma   90.00
#
_symmetry.space_group_name_H-M   'P 1'
#
loop_
_entity.id
_entity.type
_entity.pdbx_description
1 polymer ?
#
loop_
_entity_poly.entity_id
_entity_poly.type
_entity_poly.pdbx_seq_one_letter_code
_entity_poly.pdbx_strand_id
1 'polypeptide(L)' 'DGYNYDGNAHAFASTYHSGIGTPQMYAMHPTEPAKRGGRPQYHMTQVRGFMMTDNRDTYLAGKRAY' A
#
# COMPACT_ATOMS: atom_id res chain seq x y z
N ASP A 1 -9.94 5.56 25.46
CA ASP A 1 -8.57 5.33 24.93
C ASP A 1 -8.59 5.54 23.43
N GLY A 2 -8.10 6.71 23.00
CA GLY A 2 -8.21 7.17 21.61
C GLY A 2 -7.21 6.47 20.70
N TYR A 3 -7.59 6.29 19.43
CA TYR A 3 -6.68 5.84 18.37
C TYR A 3 -5.40 6.69 18.34
N ASN A 4 -4.23 6.06 18.30
CA ASN A 4 -2.95 6.74 18.17
C ASN A 4 -2.65 6.98 16.70
N TYR A 5 -2.73 8.24 16.24
CA TYR A 5 -2.43 8.65 14.87
C TYR A 5 -0.99 9.16 14.78
N ASP A 6 -0.02 8.26 14.94
CA ASP A 6 1.41 8.58 14.98
C ASP A 6 2.04 8.84 13.59
N GLY A 7 1.25 8.69 12.52
CA GLY A 7 1.70 8.84 11.13
C GLY A 7 2.51 7.65 10.61
N ASN A 8 2.72 6.60 11.41
CA ASN A 8 3.44 5.41 10.99
C ASN A 8 2.54 4.46 10.21
N ALA A 9 3.12 3.71 9.27
CA ALA A 9 2.40 2.70 8.52
C ALA A 9 2.10 1.47 9.41
N HIS A 10 0.83 1.09 9.48
CA HIS A 10 0.36 -0.06 10.28
C HIS A 10 -0.27 -1.15 9.41
N ALA A 11 -0.48 -0.88 8.12
CA ALA A 11 -0.98 -1.86 7.18
C ALA A 11 -0.27 -1.74 5.82
N PHE A 12 -0.08 -2.89 5.17
CA PHE A 12 0.46 -2.98 3.82
C PHE A 12 -0.53 -3.71 2.93
N ALA A 13 -0.69 -3.24 1.70
CA ALA A 13 -1.54 -3.87 0.69
C ALA A 13 -0.79 -4.01 -0.63
N SER A 14 -1.22 -5.00 -1.41
CA SER A 14 -0.74 -5.23 -2.77
C SER A 14 -1.90 -5.30 -3.74
N THR A 15 -1.80 -4.64 -4.89
CA THR A 15 -2.74 -4.80 -6.00
C THR A 15 -2.01 -5.37 -7.20
N TYR A 16 -2.67 -6.22 -7.99
CA TYR A 16 -2.13 -6.71 -9.25
C TYR A 16 -3.00 -6.18 -10.40
N HIS A 17 -2.42 -5.34 -11.26
CA HIS A 17 -3.09 -4.87 -12.46
C HIS A 17 -2.68 -5.73 -13.66
N SER A 18 -3.53 -6.69 -14.03
CA SER A 18 -3.24 -7.67 -15.09
C SER A 18 -3.00 -7.03 -16.45
N GLY A 19 -3.68 -5.92 -16.78
CA GLY A 19 -3.54 -5.23 -18.07
C GLY A 19 -2.14 -4.66 -18.36
N ILE A 20 -1.37 -4.38 -17.31
CA ILE A 20 0.01 -3.86 -17.42
C ILE A 20 1.03 -4.79 -16.75
N GLY A 21 0.59 -5.95 -16.23
CA GLY A 21 1.45 -6.93 -15.58
C GLY A 21 2.23 -6.39 -14.38
N THR A 22 1.65 -5.45 -13.61
CA THR A 22 2.34 -4.85 -12.46
C THR A 22 1.63 -5.16 -11.13
N PRO A 23 2.32 -5.82 -10.18
CA PRO A 23 1.99 -5.70 -8.78
C PRO A 23 2.50 -4.35 -8.22
N GLN A 24 1.65 -3.67 -7.46
CA GLN A 24 1.95 -2.42 -6.76
C GLN A 24 1.77 -2.63 -5.25
N MET A 25 2.69 -2.07 -4.46
CA MET A 25 2.68 -2.18 -3.00
C MET A 25 2.40 -0.83 -2.36
N TYR A 26 1.55 -0.82 -1.35
CA TYR A 26 1.12 0.38 -0.63
C TYR A 26 1.34 0.23 0.86
N ALA A 27 1.83 1.29 1.49
CA ALA A 27 1.84 1.47 2.94
C ALA A 27 0.65 2.35 3.34
N MET A 28 0.00 2.03 4.43
CA MET A 28 -1.23 2.70 4.85
C MET A 28 -1.18 3.05 6.34
N HIS A 29 -1.69 4.23 6.67
CA HIS A 29 -1.87 4.67 8.04
C HIS A 29 -3.21 5.39 8.22
N PRO A 30 -3.84 5.25 9.39
CA PRO A 30 -4.99 6.04 9.73
C PRO A 30 -4.57 7.47 10.10
N THR A 31 -5.41 8.45 9.82
CA THR A 31 -5.28 9.83 10.31
C THR A 31 -6.55 10.26 11.02
N GLU A 32 -6.43 11.34 11.79
CA GLU A 32 -7.54 11.88 12.57
C GLU A 32 -8.78 12.15 11.71
N PRO A 33 -9.99 11.95 12.28
CA PRO A 33 -11.22 12.36 11.62
C PRO A 33 -11.23 13.86 11.33
N ALA A 34 -11.66 14.26 10.13
CA ALA A 34 -11.78 15.68 9.76
C ALA A 34 -12.79 16.47 10.63
N LYS A 35 -13.65 15.78 11.37
CA LYS A 35 -14.64 16.35 12.29
C LYS A 35 -14.68 15.54 13.57
N ARG A 36 -14.87 16.22 14.71
CA ARG A 36 -15.02 15.56 16.02
C ARG A 36 -16.16 14.53 15.99
N GLY A 37 -15.86 13.30 16.42
CA GLY A 37 -16.81 12.17 16.37
C GLY A 37 -16.97 11.51 15.00
N GLY A 38 -16.23 11.96 13.99
CA GLY A 38 -16.18 11.33 12.67
C GLY A 38 -15.36 10.04 12.65
N ARG A 39 -15.33 9.38 11.50
CA ARG A 39 -14.51 8.18 11.28
C ARG A 39 -13.06 8.56 10.96
N PRO A 40 -12.07 7.72 11.34
CA PRO A 40 -10.69 7.88 10.89
C PRO A 40 -10.61 7.97 9.38
N GLN A 41 -9.69 8.79 8.88
CA GLN A 41 -9.31 8.80 7.48
C GLN A 41 -8.18 7.80 7.26
N TYR A 42 -7.98 7.34 6.03
CA TYR A 42 -6.93 6.39 5.69
C TYR A 42 -6.13 6.95 4.52
N HIS A 43 -4.82 7.09 4.72
CA HIS A 43 -3.89 7.54 3.70
C HIS A 43 -3.11 6.34 3.18
N MET A 44 -2.95 6.27 1.86
CA MET A 44 -2.18 5.24 1.18
C MET A 44 -1.03 5.89 0.42
N THR A 45 0.17 5.33 0.55
CA THR A 45 1.35 5.74 -0.21
C THR A 45 1.88 4.55 -0.99
N GLN A 46 2.05 4.68 -2.30
CA GLN A 46 2.69 3.64 -3.09
C GLN A 46 4.18 3.61 -2.75
N VAL A 47 4.66 2.46 -2.26
CA VAL A 47 6.06 2.28 -1.84
C VAL A 47 6.88 1.46 -2.84
N ARG A 48 6.22 0.69 -3.71
CA ARG A 48 6.91 -0.11 -4.72
C ARG A 48 6.00 -0.52 -5.89
N GLY A 49 6.62 -0.95 -6.99
CA GLY A 49 5.97 -1.64 -8.09
C GLY A 49 6.99 -2.44 -8.91
N PHE A 50 6.55 -3.50 -9.58
CA PHE A 50 7.40 -4.34 -10.42
C PHE A 50 6.75 -4.61 -11.77
N MET A 51 7.48 -4.46 -12.87
CA MET A 51 6.99 -4.85 -14.20
C MET A 51 7.30 -6.33 -14.44
N MET A 52 6.30 -7.20 -14.33
CA MET A 52 6.50 -8.65 -14.41
C MET A 52 6.64 -9.18 -15.84
N THR A 53 6.46 -8.31 -16.84
CA THR A 53 6.49 -8.66 -18.27
C THR A 53 7.78 -8.24 -18.97
N ASP A 54 8.70 -7.57 -18.27
CA ASP A 54 9.95 -7.07 -18.87
C ASP A 54 11.02 -8.17 -18.92
N ASN A 55 11.59 -8.54 -17.76
CA ASN A 55 12.66 -9.52 -17.69
C ASN A 55 12.52 -10.47 -16.50
N ARG A 56 13.37 -11.51 -16.47
CA ARG A 56 13.35 -12.55 -15.41
C ARG A 56 13.54 -11.96 -14.01
N ASP A 57 14.39 -10.96 -13.86
CA ASP A 57 14.73 -10.40 -12.55
C ASP A 57 13.57 -9.58 -11.99
N THR A 58 12.93 -8.74 -12.81
CA THR A 58 11.75 -7.97 -12.40
C THR A 58 10.54 -8.86 -12.15
N TYR A 59 10.37 -9.94 -12.95
CA TYR A 59 9.37 -10.97 -12.71
C TYR A 59 9.57 -11.66 -11.35
N LEU A 60 10.78 -12.14 -11.06
CA LEU A 60 11.09 -12.81 -9.80
C LEU A 60 10.96 -11.86 -8.60
N ALA A 61 11.36 -10.59 -8.74
CA ALA A 61 11.19 -9.59 -7.70
C ALA A 61 9.72 -9.31 -7.38
N GLY A 62 8.85 -9.19 -8.41
CA GLY A 62 7.41 -9.01 -8.23
C GLY A 62 6.71 -10.23 -7.63
N LYS A 63 7.12 -11.44 -8.02
CA LYS A 63 6.54 -12.70 -7.53
C LYS A 63 6.85 -13.00 -6.06
N ARG A 64 8.01 -12.54 -5.56
CA ARG A 64 8.44 -12.73 -4.16
C ARG A 64 7.75 -11.80 -3.15
N ALA A 65 6.79 -10.98 -3.59
CA ALA A 65 5.98 -10.17 -2.69
C ALA A 65 5.00 -11.06 -1.91
N TYR A 66 5.52 -11.75 -0.88
CA TYR A 66 4.96 -12.43 0.29
C TYR A 66 5.71 -13.74 0.56
#